data_AF-A0A7V8ALU1-F1
#
_entry.id   AF-A0A7V8ALU1-F1
#
_cell.length_a   1.000
_cell.length_b   1.000
_cell.length_c   1.000
_cell.angle_alpha   90.00
_cell.angle_beta   90.00
_cell.angle_gamma   90.00
#
_symmetry.space_group_name_H-M   'P 1'
#
loop_
_entity.id
_entity.type
_entity.pdbx_description
1 polymer ?
#
loop_
_entity_poly.entity_id
_entity_poly.type
_entity_poly.pdbx_seq_one_letter_code
_entity_poly.pdbx_strand_id
1 'polypeptide(L)'
;MLNHPAYDPARLQSVEMIMSVGTPLHREHKQKLNATLPDVFHELYGLTEGFVTILDKHDVRRKEGSVGVPPPFFEMRIVDDNG
;
A
#
# COMPACT_ATOMS: atom_id res chain seq x y z
N MET A 1 9.95 -3.17 -12.40
CA MET A 1 9.17 -2.00 -12.88
C MET A 1 9.91 -0.69 -12.66
N LEU A 2 10.02 -0.15 -11.44
CA LEU A 2 10.64 1.16 -11.15
C LEU A 2 12.15 1.27 -11.44
N ASN A 3 12.85 0.14 -11.53
CA ASN A 3 14.29 0.07 -11.81
C ASN A 3 14.57 -0.38 -13.25
N HIS A 4 13.53 -0.53 -14.08
CA HIS A 4 13.71 -0.93 -15.47
C HIS A 4 14.30 0.25 -16.27
N PRO A 5 15.29 0.05 -17.16
CA PRO A 5 15.91 1.15 -17.93
C PRO A 5 14.92 1.97 -18.76
N ALA A 6 13.83 1.35 -19.21
CA ALA A 6 12.76 2.00 -19.98
C ALA A 6 11.60 2.53 -19.09
N TYR A 7 11.80 2.65 -17.78
CA TYR A 7 10.79 3.22 -16.89
C TYR A 7 10.61 4.71 -17.19
N ASP A 8 9.38 5.07 -17.56
CA ASP A 8 8.98 6.44 -17.84
C ASP A 8 7.59 6.68 -17.24
N PRO A 9 7.46 7.51 -16.19
CA PRO A 9 6.18 7.85 -15.58
C PRO A 9 5.17 8.47 -16.55
N ALA A 10 5.62 9.16 -17.60
CA ALA A 10 4.74 9.77 -18.59
C ALA A 10 3.97 8.71 -19.40
N ARG A 11 4.49 7.48 -19.49
CA ARG A 11 3.82 6.35 -20.16
C ARG A 11 2.79 5.67 -19.27
N LEU A 12 2.71 6.05 -18.00
CA LEU A 12 1.83 5.44 -17.00
C LEU A 12 0.73 6.41 -16.52
N GLN A 13 0.51 7.52 -17.23
CA GLN A 13 -0.45 8.56 -16.82
C GLN A 13 -1.91 8.08 -16.79
N SER A 14 -2.24 7.00 -17.49
CA SER A 14 -3.58 6.39 -17.44
C SER A 14 -3.74 5.38 -16.30
N VAL A 15 -2.69 5.09 -15.53
CA VAL A 15 -2.76 4.15 -14.41
C VAL A 15 -3.39 4.85 -13.22
N GLU A 16 -4.49 4.29 -12.71
CA GLU A 16 -5.21 4.85 -11.57
C GLU A 16 -4.88 4.17 -10.24
N MET A 17 -4.36 2.93 -10.30
CA MET A 17 -4.06 2.11 -9.13
C MET A 17 -2.86 1.20 -9.36
N ILE A 18 -1.94 1.22 -8.40
CA ILE A 18 -0.87 0.23 -8.21
C ILE A 18 -1.03 -0.30 -6.79
N MET A 19 -1.07 -1.62 -6.64
CA MET A 19 -1.32 -2.24 -5.34
C MET A 19 -0.19 -3.21 -4.98
N SER A 20 0.32 -3.10 -3.75
CA SER A 20 1.21 -4.09 -3.15
C SER A 20 0.45 -4.92 -2.10
N VAL A 21 0.61 -6.24 -2.15
CA VAL A 21 -0.07 -7.19 -1.26
C VAL A 21 0.75 -8.46 -1.09
N GLY A 22 0.57 -9.15 0.05
CA GLY A 22 1.12 -10.48 0.30
C GLY A 22 2.54 -10.51 0.88
N THR A 23 3.27 -9.40 0.83
CA THR A 23 4.58 -9.25 1.48
C THR A 23 4.85 -7.79 1.83
N PRO A 24 5.63 -7.49 2.88
CA PRO A 24 6.04 -6.12 3.17
C PRO A 24 6.81 -5.49 2.02
N LEU A 25 6.35 -4.33 1.54
CA LEU A 25 7.12 -3.53 0.58
C LEU A 25 8.14 -2.65 1.32
N HIS A 26 9.40 -2.68 0.91
CA HIS A 26 10.43 -1.82 1.51
C HIS A 26 10.11 -0.34 1.34
N ARG A 27 10.37 0.45 2.38
CA ARG A 27 10.02 1.88 2.45
C ARG A 27 10.60 2.70 1.28
N GLU A 28 11.83 2.40 0.87
CA GLU A 28 12.47 3.06 -0.28
C GLU A 28 11.67 2.91 -1.58
N HIS A 29 11.02 1.76 -1.79
CA HIS A 29 10.22 1.52 -2.98
C HIS A 29 8.88 2.27 -2.91
N LYS A 30 8.26 2.35 -1.73
CA LYS A 30 7.06 3.17 -1.50
C LYS A 30 7.34 4.64 -1.79
N GLN A 31 8.47 5.15 -1.30
CA GLN A 31 8.89 6.55 -1.49
C GLN A 31 9.16 6.86 -2.96
N LYS A 32 9.94 6.01 -3.63
CA LYS A 32 10.22 6.17 -5.06
C LYS A 32 8.94 6.16 -5.90
N LEU A 33 8.02 5.24 -5.61
CA LEU A 33 6.75 5.14 -6.32
C LEU A 33 5.88 6.40 -6.13
N ASN A 34 5.70 6.86 -4.89
CA ASN A 34 4.91 8.05 -4.61
C ASN A 34 5.53 9.35 -5.16
N ALA A 35 6.86 9.39 -5.32
CA ALA A 35 7.55 10.53 -5.91
C ALA A 35 7.37 10.61 -7.43
N THR A 36 7.31 9.47 -8.13
CA THR A 36 7.23 9.43 -9.60
C THR A 36 5.81 9.23 -10.13
N LEU A 37 4.95 8.57 -9.36
CA LEU A 37 3.55 8.29 -9.66
C LEU A 37 2.70 8.59 -8.40
N PRO A 38 2.42 9.88 -8.12
CA PRO A 38 1.65 10.25 -6.95
C PRO A 38 0.20 9.78 -7.06
N ASP A 39 -0.43 9.52 -5.90
CA ASP A 39 -1.88 9.31 -5.76
C ASP A 39 -2.45 8.09 -6.54
N VAL A 40 -1.62 7.05 -6.78
CA VAL A 40 -2.05 5.76 -7.36
C VAL A 40 -1.70 4.55 -6.48
N PHE A 41 -0.81 4.68 -5.51
CA PHE A 41 -0.27 3.53 -4.77
C PHE A 41 -1.11 3.13 -3.56
N HIS A 42 -1.49 1.86 -3.46
CA HIS A 42 -2.20 1.27 -2.32
C HIS A 42 -1.41 0.08 -1.76
N GLU A 43 -1.55 -0.18 -0.47
CA GLU A 43 -0.92 -1.32 0.18
C GLU A 43 -1.95 -2.11 0.99
N LEU A 44 -1.97 -3.42 0.79
CA LEU A 44 -2.86 -4.34 1.48
C LEU A 44 -2.04 -5.29 2.33
N TYR A 45 -2.44 -5.43 3.58
CA TYR A 45 -1.99 -6.50 4.46
C TYR A 45 -3.17 -7.39 4.76
N GLY A 46 -3.03 -8.70 4.60
CA GLY A 46 -4.13 -9.62 4.85
C GLY A 46 -3.68 -11.06 4.89
N LEU A 47 -4.62 -11.90 5.32
CA LEU A 47 -4.45 -13.35 5.47
C LEU A 47 -5.49 -14.07 4.63
N THR A 48 -5.19 -15.31 4.24
CA THR A 48 -6.10 -16.16 3.46
C THR A 48 -7.42 -16.46 4.17
N GLU A 49 -7.42 -16.37 5.49
CA GLU A 49 -8.51 -16.62 6.42
C GLU A 49 -9.58 -15.51 6.42
N GLY A 50 -9.38 -14.45 5.64
CA GLY A 50 -10.40 -13.44 5.38
C GLY A 50 -10.22 -12.12 6.12
N PHE A 51 -9.03 -11.82 6.64
CA PHE A 51 -8.70 -10.54 7.27
C PHE A 51 -7.87 -9.66 6.33
N VAL A 52 -8.16 -8.35 6.26
CA VAL A 52 -7.40 -7.39 5.44
C VAL A 52 -7.42 -5.97 6.04
N THR A 53 -6.34 -5.22 5.83
CA THR A 53 -6.27 -3.77 5.98
C THR A 53 -5.83 -3.12 4.67
N ILE A 54 -6.29 -1.89 4.44
CA ILE A 54 -6.02 -1.13 3.21
C ILE A 54 -5.41 0.20 3.59
N LEU A 55 -4.19 0.45 3.11
CA LEU A 55 -3.57 1.77 3.11
C LEU A 55 -3.90 2.47 1.78
N ASP A 56 -4.75 3.49 1.86
CA ASP A 56 -5.18 4.28 0.71
C ASP A 56 -4.08 5.18 0.15
N LYS A 57 -4.13 5.45 -1.15
CA LYS A 57 -3.17 6.28 -1.89
C LYS A 57 -2.95 7.68 -1.35
N HIS A 58 -3.96 8.26 -0.71
CA HIS A 58 -3.86 9.58 -0.10
C HIS A 58 -3.25 9.53 1.31
N ASP A 59 -3.21 8.35 1.92
CA ASP A 59 -2.66 8.13 3.26
C ASP A 59 -1.20 7.63 3.25
N VAL A 60 -0.75 6.97 2.16
CA VAL A 60 0.60 6.36 2.13
C VAL A 60 1.70 7.34 2.49
N ARG A 61 1.68 8.57 1.94
CA ARG A 61 2.71 9.59 2.19
C ARG A 61 2.79 10.01 3.67
N ARG A 62 1.66 10.01 4.37
CA ARG A 62 1.57 10.42 5.78
C ARG A 62 1.80 9.24 6.74
N LYS A 63 1.53 8.01 6.29
CA LYS A 63 1.53 6.79 7.12
C LYS A 63 2.39 5.68 6.52
N GLU A 64 3.61 5.98 6.09
CA GLU A 64 4.49 5.03 5.37
C GLU A 64 4.78 3.70 6.10
N GLY A 65 4.72 3.72 7.44
CA GLY A 65 4.94 2.55 8.30
C GLY A 65 3.65 1.80 8.67
N SER A 66 2.49 2.27 8.23
CA SER A 66 1.21 1.61 8.44
C SER A 66 0.92 0.62 7.32
N VAL A 67 0.02 -0.33 7.58
CA VAL A 67 -0.64 -1.17 6.56
C VAL A 67 -2.10 -0.78 6.35
N GLY A 68 -2.47 0.40 6.86
CA GLY A 68 -3.80 0.97 6.70
C GLY A 68 -4.79 0.57 7.79
N VAL A 69 -6.06 0.56 7.41
CA VAL A 69 -7.20 0.30 8.31
C VAL A 69 -8.07 -0.83 7.76
N PRO A 70 -8.83 -1.55 8.61
CA PRO A 70 -9.81 -2.51 8.12
C PRO A 70 -10.84 -1.82 7.21
N PRO A 71 -11.33 -2.50 6.16
CA PRO A 71 -12.39 -1.95 5.30
C PRO A 71 -13.71 -1.80 6.09
N PRO A 72 -14.72 -1.11 5.52
CA PRO A 72 -16.04 -1.03 6.14
C PRO A 72 -16.60 -2.41 6.51
N PHE A 73 -17.30 -2.49 7.64
CA PHE A 73 -17.88 -3.72 8.20
C PHE A 73 -16.87 -4.74 8.75
N PHE A 74 -15.59 -4.38 8.83
CA PHE A 74 -14.57 -5.15 9.54
C PHE A 74 -14.23 -4.48 10.87
N GLU A 75 -14.13 -5.28 11.93
CA GLU A 75 -13.65 -4.83 13.23
C GLU A 75 -12.26 -5.42 13.49
N MET A 76 -11.40 -4.62 14.13
CA MET A 76 -10.07 -5.05 14.54
C MET A 76 -9.75 -4.42 15.89
N ARG A 77 -9.09 -5.20 16.76
CA ARG A 77 -8.43 -4.71 17.96
C ARG A 77 -7.06 -5.36 18.10
N ILE A 78 -6.09 -4.58 18.58
CA ILE A 78 -4.82 -5.13 19.07
C ILE A 78 -5.08 -5.58 20.50
N VAL A 79 -4.63 -6.78 20.82
CA VAL A 79 -4.83 -7.42 22.14
C VAL A 79 -3.49 -7.73 22.76
N ASP A 80 -3.44 -7.79 24.09
CA ASP A 80 -2.29 -8.37 24.79
C ASP A 80 -2.49 -9.88 24.98
N ASP A 81 -1.60 -10.53 25.73
CA ASP A 81 -1.64 -11.98 25.96
C ASP A 81 -2.91 -12.45 26.71
N ASN A 82 -3.63 -11.54 27.38
CA ASN A 82 -4.91 -11.82 28.05
C ASN A 82 -6.13 -11.52 27.20
N GLY A 83 -5.93 -11.01 25.98
CA GLY A 83 -6.99 -10.64 25.05
C GLY A 83 -7.47 -9.21 25.24
#